data_AF-A0A1J3GDW4-F1
#
_entry.id   AF-A0A1J3GDW4-F1
#
_cell.length_a   1.000
_cell.length_b   1.000
_cell.length_c   1.000
_cell.angle_alpha   90.00
_cell.angle_beta   90.00
_cell.angle_gamma   90.00
#
_symmetry.space_group_name_H-M   'P 1'
#
loop_
_entity.id
_entity.type
_entity.pdbx_description
1 polymer ?
#
loop_
_entity_poly.entity_id
_entity_poly.type
_entity_poly.pdbx_seq_one_letter_code
_entity_poly.pdbx_strand_id
1 'polypeptide(L)'
;MERKRTDEREQGSVPLLVPVDRFGFLKQEHGNSPQRFTKTRSSSNYDKEERRVTKWRKMIGAGGSDWKHYVRRKPHVVKRRIRKGIPDCLRGLVWQLISGSRDLLLMNPGVYVQLVVYETSASELDIIRDISRTFPSHVFFQKRHGPGQRSLYNVLKAYSVYDRDVGYVQGMGFVAGLLLLYMSEEDA
;
A
#
# COMPACT_ATOMS: atom_id res chain seq x y z
N MET A 1 -40.69 -32.79 -37.89
CA MET A 1 -41.07 -31.57 -37.15
C MET A 1 -39.88 -31.11 -36.36
N GLU A 2 -39.23 -30.06 -36.86
CA GLU A 2 -38.16 -29.32 -36.19
C GLU A 2 -38.70 -28.39 -35.08
N ARG A 3 -37.75 -27.88 -34.27
CA ARG A 3 -37.81 -26.73 -33.33
C ARG A 3 -38.27 -27.12 -31.92
N LYS A 4 -37.62 -26.69 -30.83
CA LYS A 4 -36.50 -25.76 -30.59
C LYS A 4 -36.05 -26.05 -29.15
N ARG A 5 -34.77 -26.35 -28.91
CA ARG A 5 -34.21 -26.41 -27.54
C ARG A 5 -33.64 -25.01 -27.26
N THR A 6 -34.30 -24.28 -26.35
CA THR A 6 -33.85 -22.96 -25.88
C THR A 6 -32.61 -23.17 -25.01
N ASP A 7 -31.45 -22.73 -25.49
CA ASP A 7 -30.20 -22.68 -24.73
C ASP A 7 -30.13 -21.28 -24.10
N GLU A 8 -30.63 -21.14 -22.86
CA GLU A 8 -30.44 -19.94 -22.06
C GLU A 8 -29.01 -19.94 -21.53
N ARG A 9 -28.09 -19.39 -22.33
CA ARG A 9 -26.78 -19.00 -21.83
C ARG A 9 -26.94 -17.72 -21.02
N GLU A 10 -26.98 -17.86 -19.71
CA GLU A 10 -26.74 -16.76 -18.77
C GLU A 10 -25.40 -16.11 -19.11
N GLN A 11 -25.45 -14.96 -19.78
CA GLN A 11 -24.32 -14.07 -19.94
C GLN A 11 -23.96 -13.51 -18.57
N GLY A 12 -23.03 -14.20 -17.89
CA GLY A 12 -22.32 -13.64 -16.76
C GLY A 12 -21.76 -12.28 -17.16
N SER A 13 -22.34 -11.22 -16.60
CA SER A 13 -21.90 -9.85 -16.81
C SER A 13 -20.45 -9.75 -16.36
N VAL A 14 -19.54 -9.59 -17.31
CA VAL A 14 -18.15 -9.27 -17.03
C VAL A 14 -18.16 -7.96 -16.25
N PRO A 15 -17.63 -7.89 -15.01
CA PRO A 15 -17.64 -6.65 -14.26
C PRO A 15 -16.88 -5.60 -15.07
N LEU A 16 -17.56 -4.50 -15.41
CA LEU A 16 -16.94 -3.35 -16.06
C LEU A 16 -15.73 -2.93 -15.21
N LEU A 17 -14.54 -3.00 -15.80
CA LEU A 17 -13.31 -2.56 -15.15
C LEU A 17 -13.42 -1.06 -14.87
N VAL A 18 -13.74 -0.71 -13.63
CA VAL A 18 -13.86 0.70 -13.23
C VAL A 18 -12.49 1.36 -13.41
N PRO A 19 -12.39 2.47 -14.17
CA PRO A 19 -11.10 3.12 -14.39
C PRO A 19 -10.47 3.59 -13.09
N VAL A 20 -9.25 3.12 -12.82
CA VAL A 20 -8.43 3.56 -11.67
C VAL A 20 -7.24 4.39 -12.10
N ASP A 21 -6.74 5.22 -11.19
CA ASP A 21 -5.43 5.86 -11.33
C ASP A 21 -4.28 4.88 -11.04
N ARG A 22 -3.05 5.38 -11.09
CA ARG A 22 -1.83 4.57 -10.86
C ARG A 22 -1.70 4.02 -9.43
N PHE A 23 -2.49 4.53 -8.49
CA PHE A 23 -2.47 4.16 -7.09
C PHE A 23 -3.69 3.34 -6.69
N GLY A 24 -4.65 3.08 -7.61
CA GLY A 24 -5.84 2.29 -7.32
C GLY A 24 -7.06 3.11 -6.88
N PHE A 25 -7.02 4.44 -6.98
CA PHE A 25 -8.19 5.28 -6.73
C PHE A 25 -9.09 5.32 -7.96
N LEU A 26 -10.40 5.17 -7.75
CA LEU A 26 -11.41 5.30 -8.78
C LEU A 26 -11.38 6.71 -9.39
N LYS A 27 -11.31 6.78 -10.72
CA LYS A 27 -11.43 8.05 -11.44
C LYS A 27 -12.87 8.52 -11.39
N GLN A 28 -13.10 9.73 -10.88
CA GLN A 28 -14.42 10.35 -11.01
C GLN A 28 -14.62 10.79 -12.47
N GLU A 29 -15.71 10.32 -13.09
CA GLU A 29 -16.14 10.78 -14.41
C GLU A 29 -16.74 12.19 -14.30
N HIS A 30 -15.89 13.21 -14.15
CA HIS A 30 -16.30 14.58 -14.42
C HIS A 30 -15.93 14.88 -15.88
N GLY A 31 -16.96 15.10 -16.69
CA GLY A 31 -16.88 15.32 -18.13
C GLY A 31 -15.89 16.42 -18.55
N ASN A 32 -15.35 16.24 -19.75
CA ASN A 32 -14.46 17.14 -20.50
C ASN A 32 -13.07 17.40 -19.91
N SER A 33 -12.15 16.46 -20.15
CA SER A 33 -10.77 16.82 -20.45
C SER A 33 -10.32 16.12 -21.73
N PRO A 34 -9.89 16.86 -22.76
CA PRO A 34 -9.49 16.26 -24.02
C PRO A 34 -8.29 15.34 -23.76
N GLN A 35 -8.39 14.11 -24.27
CA GLN A 35 -7.31 13.13 -24.30
C GLN A 35 -6.07 13.78 -24.94
N ARG A 36 -5.17 14.33 -24.11
CA ARG A 36 -3.85 14.72 -24.57
C ARG A 36 -3.07 13.45 -24.84
N PHE A 37 -2.95 13.10 -26.12
CA PHE A 37 -2.02 12.13 -26.67
C PHE A 37 -0.64 12.24 -25.98
N THR A 38 -0.29 11.30 -25.10
CA THR A 38 1.05 11.17 -24.51
C THR A 38 1.72 9.87 -24.97
N LYS A 39 1.85 9.65 -26.29
CA LYS A 39 2.62 8.49 -26.79
C LYS A 39 4.14 8.72 -26.79
N THR A 40 4.60 9.97 -26.85
CA THR A 40 6.05 10.30 -26.95
C THR A 40 6.72 10.62 -25.61
N ARG A 41 5.95 11.03 -24.57
CA ARG A 41 6.48 11.31 -23.21
C ARG A 41 6.65 10.05 -22.35
N SER A 42 6.12 8.91 -22.78
CA SER A 42 6.09 7.68 -21.98
C SER A 42 7.47 7.01 -21.94
N SER A 43 8.10 6.76 -23.10
CA SER A 43 9.37 6.03 -23.21
C SER A 43 10.52 6.69 -22.42
N SER A 44 10.75 8.00 -22.60
CA SER A 44 11.80 8.72 -21.87
C SER A 44 11.59 8.71 -20.33
N ASN A 45 10.34 8.68 -19.87
CA ASN A 45 10.04 8.59 -18.45
C ASN A 45 10.27 7.18 -17.90
N TYR A 46 9.94 6.13 -18.68
CA TYR A 46 10.26 4.75 -18.32
C TYR A 46 11.77 4.54 -18.18
N ASP A 47 12.57 5.01 -19.15
CA ASP A 47 14.04 4.92 -19.08
C ASP A 47 14.60 5.62 -17.84
N LYS A 48 14.04 6.78 -17.48
CA LYS A 48 14.43 7.52 -16.29
C LYS A 48 14.09 6.75 -15.01
N GLU A 49 12.89 6.19 -14.92
CA GLU A 49 12.46 5.38 -13.76
C GLU A 49 13.31 4.11 -13.63
N GLU A 50 13.59 3.41 -14.73
CA GLU A 50 14.43 2.22 -14.72
C GLU A 50 15.86 2.54 -14.24
N ARG A 51 16.45 3.63 -14.74
CA ARG A 51 17.75 4.12 -14.25
C ARG A 51 17.70 4.45 -12.75
N ARG A 52 16.57 4.94 -12.22
CA ARG A 52 16.40 5.17 -10.77
C ARG A 52 16.34 3.84 -10.03
N VAL A 53 15.52 2.89 -10.47
CA VAL A 53 15.39 1.54 -9.88
C VAL A 53 16.74 0.83 -9.84
N THR A 54 17.48 0.80 -10.94
CA THR A 54 18.81 0.17 -11.00
C THR A 54 19.80 0.79 -10.03
N LYS A 55 19.78 2.12 -9.89
CA LYS A 55 20.64 2.80 -8.92
C LYS A 55 20.23 2.48 -7.47
N TRP A 56 18.93 2.37 -7.19
CA TRP A 56 18.43 2.00 -5.87
C TRP A 56 18.73 0.53 -5.53
N ARG A 57 18.54 -0.41 -6.46
CA ARG A 57 18.92 -1.83 -6.28
C ARG A 57 20.39 -1.99 -5.89
N LYS A 58 21.28 -1.25 -6.56
CA LYS A 58 22.72 -1.22 -6.20
C LYS A 58 23.01 -0.65 -4.81
N MET A 59 22.10 0.13 -4.23
CA MET A 59 22.27 0.70 -2.89
C MET A 59 21.74 -0.22 -1.79
N ILE A 60 20.63 -0.89 -2.06
CA ILE A 60 19.96 -1.74 -1.07
C ILE A 60 20.49 -3.18 -1.07
N GLY A 61 21.06 -3.66 -2.19
CA GLY A 61 21.47 -5.06 -2.32
C GLY A 61 20.28 -6.00 -2.45
N ALA A 62 20.53 -7.30 -2.50
CA ALA A 62 19.47 -8.30 -2.53
C ALA A 62 18.71 -8.28 -1.19
N GLY A 63 17.41 -7.99 -1.22
CA GLY A 63 16.57 -7.99 -0.02
C GLY A 63 16.97 -6.98 1.07
N GLY A 64 17.82 -5.98 0.77
CA GLY A 64 18.29 -5.00 1.76
C GLY A 64 19.65 -5.30 2.40
N SER A 65 20.35 -6.36 1.97
CA SER A 65 21.63 -6.81 2.54
C SER A 65 22.70 -5.70 2.62
N ASP A 66 22.75 -4.82 1.64
CA ASP A 66 23.84 -3.84 1.49
C ASP A 66 23.47 -2.48 2.10
N TRP A 67 22.21 -2.29 2.50
CA TRP A 67 21.67 -1.01 2.93
C TRP A 67 22.48 -0.36 4.05
N LYS A 68 22.71 -1.09 5.15
CA LYS A 68 23.44 -0.59 6.33
C LYS A 68 24.86 -0.16 5.95
N HIS A 69 25.55 -0.97 5.13
CA HIS A 69 26.89 -0.65 4.65
C HIS A 69 26.89 0.59 3.74
N TYR A 70 25.95 0.68 2.81
CA TYR A 70 25.86 1.79 1.86
C TYR A 70 25.54 3.13 2.55
N VAL A 71 24.59 3.13 3.50
CA VAL A 71 24.23 4.31 4.28
C VAL A 71 25.44 4.83 5.06
N ARG A 72 26.20 3.94 5.70
CA ARG A 72 27.43 4.32 6.43
C ARG A 72 28.49 4.91 5.51
N ARG A 73 28.68 4.33 4.32
CA ARG A 73 29.73 4.80 3.39
C ARG A 73 29.36 6.05 2.60
N LYS A 74 28.07 6.24 2.27
CA LYS A 74 27.62 7.30 1.35
C LYS A 74 26.33 7.99 1.84
N PRO A 75 26.30 8.55 3.06
CA PRO A 75 25.08 9.12 3.65
C PRO A 75 24.50 10.28 2.82
N HIS A 76 25.35 11.15 2.26
CA HIS A 76 24.92 12.25 1.39
C HIS A 76 24.23 11.77 0.11
N VAL A 77 24.67 10.65 -0.47
CA VAL A 77 24.06 10.07 -1.67
C VAL A 77 22.68 9.52 -1.36
N VAL A 78 22.53 8.82 -0.23
CA VAL A 78 21.25 8.30 0.26
C VAL A 78 20.27 9.45 0.48
N LYS A 79 20.64 10.45 1.28
CA LYS A 79 19.80 11.63 1.57
C LYS A 79 19.33 12.33 0.29
N ARG A 80 20.23 12.54 -0.67
CA ARG A 80 19.90 13.16 -1.97
C ARG A 80 18.90 12.34 -2.77
N ARG A 81 18.98 11.00 -2.73
CA ARG A 81 18.08 10.12 -3.49
C ARG A 81 16.72 9.98 -2.84
N ILE A 82 16.65 9.94 -1.51
CA ILE A 82 15.38 10.00 -0.77
C ILE A 82 14.61 11.26 -1.14
N ARG A 83 15.28 12.43 -1.15
CA ARG A 83 14.66 13.70 -1.56
C ARG A 83 14.22 13.76 -3.03
N LYS A 84 14.87 12.98 -3.91
CA LYS A 84 14.43 12.80 -5.31
C LYS A 84 13.25 11.82 -5.42
N GLY A 85 12.87 11.16 -4.33
CA GLY A 85 11.87 10.13 -4.29
C GLY A 85 12.43 8.72 -4.44
N ILE A 86 11.79 7.80 -3.74
CA ILE A 86 11.99 6.35 -3.87
C ILE A 86 11.10 5.86 -5.03
N PRO A 87 11.62 5.03 -5.96
CA PRO A 87 10.83 4.37 -6.98
C PRO A 87 9.69 3.59 -6.37
N ASP A 88 8.53 3.66 -7.02
CA ASP A 88 7.27 3.12 -6.53
C ASP A 88 7.37 1.65 -6.09
N CYS A 89 7.91 0.81 -6.97
CA CYS A 89 8.10 -0.63 -6.74
C CYS A 89 9.12 -0.99 -5.65
N LEU A 90 9.86 -0.01 -5.11
CA LEU A 90 10.83 -0.22 -4.04
C LEU A 90 10.40 0.37 -2.70
N ARG A 91 9.25 1.07 -2.64
CA ARG A 91 8.82 1.78 -1.41
C ARG A 91 8.62 0.84 -0.24
N GLY A 92 7.93 -0.29 -0.40
CA GLY A 92 7.70 -1.26 0.68
C GLY A 92 9.00 -1.63 1.39
N LEU A 93 9.97 -2.17 0.64
CA LEU A 93 11.27 -2.55 1.18
C LEU A 93 12.06 -1.34 1.73
N VAL A 94 12.17 -0.25 0.95
CA VAL A 94 13.03 0.88 1.33
C VAL A 94 12.48 1.62 2.55
N TRP A 95 11.16 1.74 2.71
CA TRP A 95 10.57 2.34 3.90
C TRP A 95 10.88 1.54 5.15
N GLN A 96 10.75 0.21 5.12
CA GLN A 96 11.15 -0.62 6.26
C GLN A 96 12.64 -0.51 6.60
N LEU A 97 13.50 -0.40 5.57
CA LEU A 97 14.94 -0.23 5.77
C LEU A 97 15.31 1.14 6.36
N ILE A 98 14.58 2.21 6.03
CA ILE A 98 14.83 3.56 6.56
C ILE A 98 14.28 3.71 7.97
N SER A 99 13.09 3.16 8.27
CA SER A 99 12.48 3.21 9.60
C SER A 99 13.16 2.27 10.60
N GLY A 100 13.83 1.22 10.11
CA GLY A 100 14.35 0.14 10.95
C GLY A 100 13.28 -0.90 11.32
N SER A 101 12.05 -0.79 10.80
CA SER A 101 10.97 -1.72 11.14
C SER A 101 11.28 -3.16 10.73
N ARG A 102 12.07 -3.37 9.67
CA ARG A 102 12.52 -4.72 9.27
C ARG A 102 13.35 -5.40 10.35
N ASP A 103 14.25 -4.67 11.00
CA ASP A 103 15.07 -5.23 12.08
C ASP A 103 14.18 -5.51 13.31
N LEU A 104 13.26 -4.60 13.64
CA LEU A 104 12.30 -4.79 14.74
C LEU A 104 11.43 -6.02 14.52
N LEU A 105 10.91 -6.23 13.32
CA LEU A 105 10.11 -7.39 12.96
C LEU A 105 10.88 -8.70 13.18
N LEU A 106 12.14 -8.75 12.69
CA LEU A 106 12.98 -9.94 12.85
C LEU A 106 13.37 -10.22 14.31
N MET A 107 13.48 -9.18 15.14
CA MET A 107 13.78 -9.31 16.57
C MET A 107 12.57 -9.72 17.41
N ASN A 108 11.35 -9.54 16.91
CA ASN A 108 10.11 -9.72 17.67
C ASN A 108 9.11 -10.64 16.94
N PRO A 109 9.50 -11.88 16.61
CA PRO A 109 8.64 -12.79 15.84
C PRO A 109 7.34 -13.09 16.61
N GLY A 110 6.20 -12.95 15.92
CA GLY A 110 4.88 -13.30 16.46
C GLY A 110 4.22 -12.22 17.33
N VAL A 111 4.92 -11.12 17.65
CA VAL A 111 4.34 -10.04 18.46
C VAL A 111 3.13 -9.40 17.78
N TYR A 112 3.19 -9.18 16.46
CA TYR A 112 2.05 -8.63 15.72
C TYR A 112 0.80 -9.52 15.86
N VAL A 113 0.96 -10.82 15.59
CA VAL A 113 -0.12 -11.81 15.73
C VAL A 113 -0.65 -11.81 17.17
N GLN A 114 0.24 -11.70 18.16
CA GLN A 114 -0.17 -11.64 19.56
C GLN A 114 -1.12 -10.46 19.83
N LEU A 115 -0.73 -9.26 19.39
CA LEU A 115 -1.49 -8.02 19.57
C LEU A 115 -2.82 -8.02 18.83
N VAL A 116 -2.86 -8.58 17.62
CA VAL A 116 -4.09 -8.62 16.82
C VAL A 116 -5.08 -9.65 17.35
N VAL A 117 -4.61 -10.84 17.73
CA VAL A 117 -5.50 -11.98 18.05
C VAL A 117 -5.93 -12.00 19.50
N TYR A 118 -5.01 -11.75 20.43
CA TYR A 118 -5.24 -12.05 21.85
C TYR A 118 -5.50 -10.82 22.72
N GLU A 119 -5.26 -9.61 22.20
CA GLU A 119 -5.45 -8.38 22.95
C GLU A 119 -6.73 -7.63 22.53
N THR A 120 -7.22 -6.78 23.44
CA THR A 120 -8.39 -5.91 23.21
C THR A 120 -7.94 -4.45 23.19
N SER A 121 -8.41 -3.70 22.19
CA SER A 121 -8.15 -2.27 22.09
C SER A 121 -9.26 -1.46 22.74
N ALA A 122 -8.90 -0.50 23.61
CA ALA A 122 -9.85 0.47 24.14
C ALA A 122 -10.39 1.44 23.07
N SER A 123 -9.72 1.52 21.91
CA SER A 123 -10.06 2.45 20.82
C SER A 123 -10.82 1.79 19.67
N GLU A 124 -11.35 0.58 19.87
CA GLU A 124 -12.00 -0.20 18.81
C GLU A 124 -13.10 0.58 18.06
N LEU A 125 -13.97 1.28 18.79
CA LEU A 125 -15.07 2.04 18.19
C LEU A 125 -14.58 3.23 17.35
N ASP A 126 -13.51 3.89 17.78
CA ASP A 126 -12.93 5.01 17.05
C ASP A 126 -12.22 4.54 15.77
N ILE A 127 -11.52 3.42 15.86
CA ILE A 127 -10.90 2.75 14.70
C ILE A 127 -11.97 2.38 13.67
N ILE A 128 -13.05 1.71 14.08
CA ILE A 128 -14.15 1.29 13.17
C ILE A 128 -14.77 2.51 12.47
N ARG A 129 -15.00 3.60 13.20
CA ARG A 129 -15.54 4.84 12.65
C ARG A 129 -14.64 5.40 11.54
N ASP A 130 -13.33 5.43 11.78
CA ASP A 130 -12.36 6.03 10.86
C ASP A 130 -12.05 5.18 9.63
N ILE A 131 -12.11 3.85 9.75
CA ILE A 131 -11.92 2.94 8.62
C ILE A 131 -12.96 3.21 7.53
N SER A 132 -14.22 3.45 7.91
CA SER A 132 -15.30 3.69 6.94
C SER A 132 -15.07 4.90 6.03
N ARG A 133 -14.25 5.86 6.48
CA ARG A 133 -13.91 7.11 5.79
C ARG A 133 -12.46 7.16 5.29
N THR A 134 -11.67 6.10 5.46
CA THR A 134 -10.27 6.03 5.01
C THR A 134 -10.20 5.45 3.59
N PHE A 135 -9.79 6.27 2.63
CA PHE A 135 -9.68 5.92 1.21
C PHE A 135 -10.93 5.24 0.61
N PRO A 136 -12.14 5.81 0.75
CA PRO A 136 -13.39 5.16 0.36
C PRO A 136 -13.51 4.90 -1.15
N SER A 137 -12.77 5.66 -1.97
CA SER A 137 -12.70 5.50 -3.43
C SER A 137 -11.52 4.65 -3.91
N HIS A 138 -10.79 3.99 -3.00
CA HIS A 138 -9.67 3.13 -3.37
C HIS A 138 -10.12 1.67 -3.51
N VAL A 139 -9.73 0.98 -4.59
CA VAL A 139 -10.23 -0.38 -4.90
C VAL A 139 -10.01 -1.41 -3.80
N PHE A 140 -8.95 -1.25 -3.01
CA PHE A 140 -8.63 -2.13 -1.88
C PHE A 140 -9.48 -1.84 -0.62
N PHE A 141 -9.87 -0.58 -0.40
CA PHE A 141 -10.54 -0.11 0.83
C PHE A 141 -12.04 0.16 0.67
N GLN A 142 -12.54 0.29 -0.56
CA GLN A 142 -13.93 0.66 -0.88
C GLN A 142 -14.97 -0.35 -0.39
N LYS A 143 -14.61 -1.65 -0.31
CA LYS A 143 -15.55 -2.68 0.11
C LYS A 143 -15.70 -2.65 1.63
N ARG A 144 -16.89 -2.31 2.11
CA ARG A 144 -17.25 -2.38 3.53
C ARG A 144 -17.01 -3.79 4.06
N HIS A 145 -16.29 -3.92 5.18
CA HIS A 145 -15.86 -5.21 5.75
C HIS A 145 -15.00 -6.08 4.80
N GLY A 146 -14.46 -5.47 3.73
CA GLY A 146 -13.56 -6.12 2.79
C GLY A 146 -12.18 -6.41 3.38
N PRO A 147 -11.31 -7.12 2.63
CA PRO A 147 -9.96 -7.43 3.09
C PRO A 147 -9.15 -6.18 3.46
N GLY A 148 -9.16 -5.11 2.65
CA GLY A 148 -8.40 -3.91 2.96
C GLY A 148 -8.85 -3.19 4.23
N GLN A 149 -10.17 -3.12 4.49
CA GLN A 149 -10.68 -2.56 5.75
C GLN A 149 -10.33 -3.43 6.96
N ARG A 150 -10.33 -4.76 6.81
CA ARG A 150 -9.91 -5.67 7.87
C ARG A 150 -8.42 -5.55 8.18
N SER A 151 -7.57 -5.48 7.16
CA SER A 151 -6.13 -5.25 7.36
C SER A 151 -5.85 -3.89 7.99
N LEU A 152 -6.55 -2.84 7.56
CA LEU A 152 -6.44 -1.53 8.18
C LEU A 152 -6.86 -1.55 9.65
N TYR A 153 -7.95 -2.26 9.98
CA TYR A 153 -8.36 -2.48 11.37
C TYR A 153 -7.28 -3.18 12.18
N ASN A 154 -6.73 -4.29 11.68
CA ASN A 154 -5.75 -5.09 12.42
C ASN A 154 -4.50 -4.28 12.75
N VAL A 155 -3.95 -3.52 11.79
CA VAL A 155 -2.77 -2.67 11.99
C VAL A 155 -3.04 -1.60 13.05
N LEU A 156 -4.17 -0.89 12.94
CA LEU A 156 -4.53 0.16 13.90
C LEU A 156 -4.82 -0.39 15.29
N LYS A 157 -5.49 -1.54 15.36
CA LYS A 157 -5.72 -2.27 16.61
C LYS A 157 -4.39 -2.65 17.25
N ALA A 158 -3.51 -3.33 16.51
CA ALA A 158 -2.22 -3.78 17.02
C ALA A 158 -1.40 -2.61 17.58
N TYR A 159 -1.30 -1.50 16.84
CA TYR A 159 -0.59 -0.32 17.30
C TYR A 159 -1.21 0.27 18.58
N SER A 160 -2.54 0.43 18.63
CA SER A 160 -3.23 1.01 19.80
C SER A 160 -3.05 0.20 21.08
N VAL A 161 -2.79 -1.10 20.95
CA VAL A 161 -2.51 -2.00 22.08
C VAL A 161 -1.02 -2.01 22.41
N TYR A 162 -0.15 -1.91 21.40
CA TYR A 162 1.30 -1.88 21.56
C TYR A 162 1.75 -0.64 22.35
N ASP A 163 1.23 0.53 21.98
CA ASP A 163 1.46 1.79 22.68
C ASP A 163 0.14 2.29 23.25
N ARG A 164 -0.19 1.84 24.47
CA ARG A 164 -1.47 2.15 25.13
C ARG A 164 -1.57 3.60 25.60
N ASP A 165 -0.44 4.28 25.80
CA ASP A 165 -0.40 5.68 26.22
C ASP A 165 -0.85 6.59 25.08
N VAL A 166 -0.46 6.27 23.84
CA VAL A 166 -0.95 6.94 22.63
C VAL A 166 -2.31 6.38 22.20
N GLY A 167 -2.46 5.06 22.22
CA GLY A 167 -3.63 4.36 21.71
C GLY A 167 -3.85 4.62 20.23
N TYR A 168 -5.10 4.87 19.85
CA TYR A 168 -5.46 5.33 18.51
C TYR A 168 -5.87 6.80 18.53
N VAL A 169 -5.33 7.57 17.57
CA VAL A 169 -5.70 8.96 17.33
C VAL A 169 -6.28 9.12 15.92
N GLN A 170 -7.28 9.98 15.80
CA GLN A 170 -7.90 10.31 14.52
C GLN A 170 -6.85 10.68 13.46
N GLY A 171 -6.99 10.08 12.27
CA GLY A 171 -6.12 10.33 11.13
C GLY A 171 -5.00 9.30 10.94
N MET A 172 -4.67 8.51 11.97
CA MET A 172 -3.70 7.40 11.84
C MET A 172 -4.10 6.40 10.76
N GLY A 173 -5.41 6.23 10.51
CA GLY A 173 -5.93 5.36 9.45
C GLY A 173 -5.37 5.70 8.06
N PHE A 174 -5.15 6.98 7.74
CA PHE A 174 -4.59 7.36 6.44
C PHE A 174 -3.11 6.99 6.32
N VAL A 175 -2.37 7.00 7.42
CA VAL A 175 -0.96 6.58 7.45
C VAL A 175 -0.86 5.07 7.27
N ALA A 176 -1.57 4.30 8.11
CA ALA A 176 -1.58 2.84 8.01
C ALA A 176 -2.13 2.38 6.65
N GLY A 177 -3.20 3.00 6.15
CA GLY A 177 -3.77 2.69 4.85
C GLY A 177 -2.79 2.95 3.71
N LEU A 178 -1.95 4.00 3.78
CA LEU A 178 -0.91 4.25 2.79
C LEU A 178 0.17 3.15 2.82
N LEU A 179 0.58 2.72 4.02
CA LEU A 179 1.60 1.67 4.16
C LEU A 179 1.10 0.34 3.59
N LEU A 180 -0.16 -0.02 3.86
CA LEU A 180 -0.83 -1.22 3.33
C LEU A 180 -0.94 -1.26 1.80
N LEU A 181 -0.73 -0.15 1.10
CA LEU A 181 -0.63 -0.15 -0.38
C LEU A 181 0.72 -0.66 -0.90
N TYR A 182 1.75 -0.72 -0.05
CA TYR A 182 3.12 -1.02 -0.46
C TYR A 182 3.74 -2.23 0.25
N MET A 183 3.14 -2.73 1.33
CA MET A 183 3.67 -3.83 2.11
C MET A 183 2.57 -4.68 2.74
N SER A 184 2.95 -5.82 3.32
CA SER A 184 2.00 -6.71 3.99
C SER A 184 1.44 -6.08 5.27
N GLU A 185 0.43 -6.72 5.85
CA GLU A 185 -0.23 -6.23 7.06
C GLU A 185 0.73 -6.11 8.26
N GLU A 186 1.62 -7.08 8.46
CA GLU A 186 2.60 -7.06 9.56
C GLU A 186 3.81 -6.14 9.26
N ASP A 187 4.12 -5.92 7.99
CA ASP A 187 5.21 -5.01 7.59
C ASP A 187 4.85 -3.53 7.78
N ALA A 188 3.55 -3.20 7.70
CA ALA A 188 2.96 -1.86 7.69
C ALA A 188 2.85 -1.26 9.10
#